data_AF-A0A7Y5NFD1-F1
#
_entry.id   AF-A0A7Y5NFD1-F1
#
_cell.length_a   1.000
_cell.length_b   1.000
_cell.length_c   1.000
_cell.angle_alpha   90.00
_cell.angle_beta   90.00
_cell.angle_gamma   90.00
#
_symmetry.space_group_name_H-M   'P 1'
#
loop_
_entity.id
_entity.type
_entity.pdbx_description
1 polymer ?
#
loop_
_entity_poly.entity_id
_entity_poly.type
_entity_poly.pdbx_seq_one_letter_code
_entity_poly.pdbx_strand_id
1 'polypeptide(L)'
;MVKKSSWIAAVLAVFVSSLWAQNLGRVPIQITRVPTTTHGVFFVKASIPLPEAAGILNTERLAIVDEGGQLLFAAAGGNFPLAKQGQRLAAQFTVLSRWQGTVAESGKPIKWLLAEFPLDPSRNSTDQIVLTTEAEPESPSASLQISETASAIRIATGKLSATISKKRGTLFEQLQCNGRTLLQASPENAFTLQDANGVNYFTGLALPHEIKIEKRGPQVATILVRGAFKNAAGSYLTTINDSTSFSRLHQPFPFLTYTLRYHFYAEQDYLTLDFTLENNGVYGYWTELKFAGKQWLYFQSLALNLNFALADTAKKVTTEGFSRAFNDELWELYQNHVETNLSEAQNFSYRISKNGALLKSGARARGWLEVHDGNNGLVAAVQHFWQNAPKKISWQKNRLQMHLWPAEGKWPSNVATTGFEPDNAQAETYQFEGGRHKTHTLLLRFYEGP
;
A
#
# COMPACT_ATOMS: atom_id res chain seq x y z
N MET A 1 23.16 9.41 -26.40
CA MET A 1 21.69 9.21 -26.37
C MET A 1 21.39 8.22 -25.25
N VAL A 2 21.24 8.70 -24.02
CA VAL A 2 21.11 7.84 -22.82
C VAL A 2 19.64 7.41 -22.69
N LYS A 3 19.35 6.12 -22.94
CA LYS A 3 18.05 5.51 -22.64
C LYS A 3 17.81 5.63 -21.13
N LYS A 4 16.92 6.54 -20.72
CA LYS A 4 16.46 6.67 -19.34
C LYS A 4 15.63 5.44 -18.98
N SER A 5 16.22 4.48 -18.27
CA SER A 5 15.50 3.37 -17.65
C SER A 5 14.70 3.89 -16.46
N SER A 6 13.39 4.04 -16.65
CA SER A 6 12.41 4.47 -15.66
C SER A 6 11.70 3.24 -15.11
N TRP A 7 12.21 2.71 -14.01
CA TRP A 7 11.61 1.60 -13.28
C TRP A 7 10.54 2.17 -12.35
N ILE A 8 9.30 1.71 -12.54
CA ILE A 8 8.12 2.02 -11.72
C ILE A 8 7.64 3.48 -11.83
N ALA A 9 6.82 3.70 -12.85
CA ALA A 9 5.69 4.60 -12.77
C ALA A 9 4.50 3.86 -13.38
N ALA A 10 3.95 2.86 -12.70
CA ALA A 10 2.61 2.39 -13.05
C ALA A 10 1.62 3.14 -12.15
N VAL A 11 1.45 4.44 -12.41
CA VAL A 11 0.21 5.10 -11.96
C VAL A 11 -0.84 4.66 -12.97
N LEU A 12 -1.52 3.55 -12.69
CA LEU A 12 -2.78 3.25 -13.36
C LEU A 12 -3.82 4.21 -12.80
N ALA A 13 -4.12 5.27 -13.54
CA ALA A 13 -5.38 5.97 -13.36
C ALA A 13 -6.43 5.17 -14.14
N VAL A 14 -7.35 4.54 -13.42
CA VAL A 14 -8.51 3.85 -14.00
C VAL A 14 -9.67 4.84 -14.00
N PHE A 15 -10.09 5.25 -15.19
CA PHE A 15 -11.30 6.04 -15.37
C PHE A 15 -12.35 5.15 -16.03
N VAL A 16 -13.51 4.99 -15.39
CA VAL A 16 -14.62 4.29 -16.00
C VAL A 16 -15.54 5.35 -16.60
N SER A 17 -15.61 5.41 -17.93
CA SER A 17 -16.60 6.23 -18.62
C SER A 17 -17.82 5.36 -18.90
N SER A 18 -18.80 5.36 -18.00
CA SER A 18 -20.14 4.87 -18.34
C SER A 18 -20.82 5.93 -19.20
N LEU A 19 -20.51 5.98 -20.51
CA LEU A 19 -21.47 6.55 -21.45
C LEU A 19 -22.76 5.77 -21.26
N TRP A 20 -23.86 6.49 -21.04
CA TRP A 20 -25.17 6.00 -20.61
C TRP A 20 -25.73 4.93 -21.56
N ALA A 21 -25.20 3.72 -21.47
CA ALA A 21 -25.71 2.56 -22.17
C ALA A 21 -26.95 2.08 -21.40
N GLN A 22 -28.09 2.03 -22.06
CA GLN A 22 -29.34 1.54 -21.48
C GLN A 22 -29.26 0.03 -21.14
N ASN A 23 -28.30 -0.69 -21.73
CA ASN A 23 -28.02 -2.11 -21.52
C ASN A 23 -26.51 -2.31 -21.25
N LEU A 24 -26.12 -3.35 -20.49
CA LEU A 24 -24.73 -3.60 -20.10
C LEU A 24 -23.80 -4.08 -21.22
N GLY A 25 -24.23 -4.06 -22.50
CA GLY A 25 -23.56 -4.77 -23.60
C GLY A 25 -22.04 -4.68 -23.52
N ARG A 26 -21.50 -3.46 -23.37
CA ARG A 26 -20.07 -3.21 -23.15
C ARG A 26 -19.88 -1.94 -22.31
N VAL A 27 -19.06 -2.00 -21.26
CA VAL A 27 -18.67 -0.85 -20.43
C VAL A 27 -17.16 -0.65 -20.52
N PRO A 28 -16.68 0.43 -21.14
CA PRO A 28 -15.25 0.69 -21.28
C PRO A 28 -14.63 1.10 -19.93
N ILE A 29 -13.49 0.50 -19.65
CA ILE A 29 -12.60 0.77 -18.53
C ILE A 29 -11.35 1.41 -19.13
N GLN A 30 -11.25 2.73 -19.04
CA GLN A 30 -10.09 3.44 -19.55
C GLN A 30 -8.94 3.33 -18.55
N ILE A 31 -7.81 2.83 -19.04
CA ILE A 31 -6.59 2.71 -18.27
C ILE A 31 -5.54 3.63 -18.87
N THR A 32 -5.15 4.66 -18.13
CA THR A 32 -4.00 5.48 -18.52
C THR A 32 -2.73 4.80 -18.08
N ARG A 33 -1.97 4.27 -19.05
CA ARG A 33 -0.63 3.72 -18.81
C ARG A 33 0.39 4.85 -18.83
N VAL A 34 1.28 4.90 -17.84
CA VAL A 34 2.51 5.67 -17.96
C VAL A 34 3.57 4.70 -18.51
N PRO A 35 4.26 5.00 -19.63
CA PRO A 35 5.24 4.09 -20.21
C PRO A 35 6.34 3.78 -19.19
N THR A 36 6.44 2.52 -18.77
CA THR A 36 7.54 2.03 -17.94
C THR A 36 8.37 1.04 -18.71
N THR A 37 9.65 0.96 -18.36
CA THR A 37 10.55 -0.09 -18.88
C THR A 37 10.39 -1.42 -18.14
N THR A 38 9.32 -1.59 -17.35
CA THR A 38 9.15 -2.75 -16.48
C THR A 38 8.31 -3.83 -17.15
N HIS A 39 8.88 -5.02 -17.22
CA HIS A 39 8.16 -6.27 -17.46
C HIS A 39 7.49 -6.72 -16.16
N GLY A 40 6.18 -6.93 -16.16
CA GLY A 40 5.45 -7.46 -15.01
C GLY A 40 3.94 -7.24 -15.09
N VAL A 41 3.17 -8.26 -14.74
CA VAL A 41 1.71 -8.20 -14.66
C VAL A 41 1.32 -7.49 -13.36
N PHE A 42 0.42 -6.50 -13.43
CA PHE A 42 -0.10 -5.81 -12.26
C PHE A 42 -1.60 -6.08 -12.10
N PHE A 43 -2.06 -6.16 -10.85
CA PHE A 43 -3.49 -6.25 -10.60
C PHE A 43 -4.15 -4.88 -10.61
N VAL A 44 -5.16 -4.74 -11.45
CA VAL A 44 -6.00 -3.55 -11.55
C VAL A 44 -7.17 -3.70 -10.59
N LYS A 45 -7.56 -2.61 -9.93
CA LYS A 45 -8.82 -2.49 -9.17
C LYS A 45 -9.67 -1.43 -9.85
N ALA A 46 -10.80 -1.83 -10.45
CA ALA A 46 -11.71 -0.93 -11.15
C ALA A 46 -13.08 -0.93 -10.45
N SER A 47 -13.53 0.24 -9.98
CA SER A 47 -14.91 0.41 -9.50
C SER A 47 -15.79 0.87 -10.66
N ILE A 48 -16.78 0.06 -11.01
CA ILE A 48 -17.60 0.20 -12.22
C ILE A 48 -19.06 0.41 -11.78
N PRO A 49 -19.67 1.58 -12.10
CA PRO A 49 -21.09 1.78 -11.90
C PRO A 49 -21.87 1.02 -12.98
N LEU A 50 -22.91 0.29 -12.57
CA LEU A 50 -23.82 -0.39 -13.48
C LEU A 50 -25.20 0.28 -13.46
N PRO A 51 -25.81 0.57 -14.63
CA PRO A 51 -27.14 1.16 -14.69
C PRO A 51 -28.19 0.15 -14.21
N GLU A 52 -29.22 0.61 -13.50
CA GLU A 52 -30.30 -0.24 -12.99
C GLU A 52 -31.00 -1.03 -14.12
N ALA A 53 -31.21 -0.38 -15.27
CA ALA A 53 -31.84 -0.96 -16.45
C ALA A 53 -31.10 -2.18 -17.04
N ALA A 54 -29.80 -2.32 -16.75
CA ALA A 54 -29.04 -3.50 -17.17
C ALA A 54 -29.47 -4.79 -16.45
N GLY A 55 -30.18 -4.71 -15.32
CA GLY A 55 -30.77 -5.87 -14.65
C GLY A 55 -29.78 -6.92 -14.17
N ILE A 56 -28.49 -6.59 -14.02
CA ILE A 56 -27.46 -7.56 -13.61
C ILE A 56 -27.61 -7.86 -12.11
N LEU A 57 -27.97 -9.10 -11.79
CA LEU A 57 -28.18 -9.56 -10.41
C LEU A 57 -26.94 -10.24 -9.82
N ASN A 58 -26.15 -10.92 -10.67
CA ASN A 58 -24.96 -11.68 -10.28
C ASN A 58 -23.78 -11.41 -11.23
N THR A 59 -22.60 -11.94 -10.88
CA THR A 59 -21.36 -11.70 -11.62
C THR A 59 -20.96 -12.86 -12.54
N GLU A 60 -21.79 -13.91 -12.66
CA GLU A 60 -21.42 -15.17 -13.31
C GLU A 60 -21.23 -15.03 -14.82
N ARG A 61 -21.90 -14.06 -15.44
CA ARG A 61 -21.82 -13.78 -16.87
C ARG A 61 -20.91 -12.60 -17.21
N LEU A 62 -20.22 -12.03 -16.22
CA LEU A 62 -19.36 -10.87 -16.44
C LEU A 62 -17.98 -11.33 -16.88
N ALA A 63 -17.47 -10.70 -17.94
CA ALA A 63 -16.13 -10.91 -18.45
C ALA A 63 -15.39 -9.57 -18.56
N ILE A 64 -14.07 -9.63 -18.33
CA ILE A 64 -13.15 -8.55 -18.67
C ILE A 64 -12.41 -8.95 -19.94
N VAL A 65 -12.41 -8.07 -20.94
CA VAL A 65 -11.76 -8.30 -22.22
C VAL A 65 -10.81 -7.15 -22.53
N ASP A 66 -9.57 -7.48 -22.87
CA ASP A 66 -8.60 -6.55 -23.46
C ASP A 66 -8.73 -6.57 -24.97
N GLU A 67 -9.28 -5.50 -25.53
CA GLU A 67 -9.61 -5.44 -26.96
C GLU A 67 -8.44 -4.96 -27.83
N GLY A 68 -7.30 -4.58 -27.22
CA GLY A 68 -6.10 -4.18 -27.95
C GLY A 68 -6.33 -3.06 -28.97
N GLY A 69 -6.30 -1.80 -28.55
CA GLY A 69 -5.99 -0.65 -29.42
C GLY A 69 -6.89 -0.31 -30.62
N GLN A 70 -7.94 -1.06 -30.95
CA GLN A 70 -8.83 -0.74 -32.08
C GLN A 70 -10.31 -0.82 -31.69
N LEU A 71 -10.89 0.32 -31.28
CA LEU A 71 -12.32 0.53 -31.44
C LEU A 71 -12.59 0.81 -32.92
N LEU A 72 -13.07 -0.19 -33.66
CA LEU A 72 -13.87 0.09 -34.85
C LEU A 72 -15.21 0.61 -34.33
N PHE A 73 -15.40 1.94 -34.34
CA PHE A 73 -16.75 2.47 -34.28
C PHE A 73 -17.50 1.89 -35.48
N ALA A 74 -18.52 1.08 -35.21
CA ALA A 74 -19.44 0.66 -36.25
C ALA A 74 -20.11 1.92 -36.82
N ALA A 75 -19.70 2.33 -38.02
CA ALA A 75 -20.57 3.15 -38.84
C ALA A 75 -21.88 2.36 -38.98
N ALA A 76 -23.01 3.02 -38.70
CA ALA A 76 -24.33 2.42 -38.82
C ALA A 76 -24.48 1.69 -40.17
N GLY A 77 -24.57 0.37 -40.14
CA GLY A 77 -24.88 -0.46 -41.31
C GLY A 77 -23.77 -1.35 -41.90
N GLY A 78 -22.57 -1.46 -41.32
CA GLY A 78 -21.50 -2.30 -41.86
C GLY A 78 -21.33 -3.67 -41.20
N ASN A 79 -21.59 -4.77 -41.92
CA ASN A 79 -21.16 -6.12 -41.54
C ASN A 79 -19.64 -6.25 -41.75
N PHE A 80 -18.85 -6.03 -40.70
CA PHE A 80 -17.44 -6.42 -40.68
C PHE A 80 -17.27 -7.73 -39.90
N PRO A 81 -16.43 -8.67 -40.37
CA PRO A 81 -16.12 -9.88 -39.61
C PRO A 81 -15.39 -9.51 -38.32
N LEU A 82 -16.01 -9.83 -37.18
CA LEU A 82 -15.46 -9.77 -35.82
C LEU A 82 -14.29 -10.76 -35.71
N ALA A 83 -13.05 -10.35 -36.02
CA ALA A 83 -11.91 -11.25 -35.95
C ALA A 83 -10.60 -10.55 -35.53
N LYS A 84 -10.59 -10.06 -34.29
CA LYS A 84 -9.71 -10.57 -33.23
C LYS A 84 -10.54 -10.49 -31.94
N GLN A 85 -11.01 -11.64 -31.43
CA GLN A 85 -11.57 -11.66 -30.08
C GLN A 85 -10.50 -11.11 -29.15
N GLY A 86 -10.79 -10.02 -28.45
CA GLY A 86 -9.90 -9.45 -27.45
C GLY A 86 -9.46 -10.53 -26.45
N GLN A 87 -8.30 -10.34 -25.84
CA GLN A 87 -7.82 -11.28 -24.84
C GLN A 87 -8.73 -11.20 -23.61
N ARG A 88 -9.39 -12.30 -23.28
CA ARG A 88 -10.15 -12.39 -22.03
C ARG A 88 -9.19 -12.43 -20.86
N LEU A 89 -9.49 -11.65 -19.83
CA LEU A 89 -8.72 -11.59 -18.60
C LEU A 89 -9.51 -12.27 -17.49
N ALA A 90 -8.85 -13.20 -16.78
CA ALA A 90 -9.43 -13.77 -15.58
C ALA A 90 -9.68 -12.64 -14.58
N ALA A 91 -10.92 -12.49 -14.14
CA ALA A 91 -11.34 -11.38 -13.29
C ALA A 91 -12.11 -11.89 -12.07
N GLN A 92 -11.88 -11.22 -10.95
CA GLN A 92 -12.61 -11.42 -9.71
C GLN A 92 -13.51 -10.21 -9.47
N PHE A 93 -14.77 -10.46 -9.15
CA PHE A 93 -15.77 -9.42 -8.93
C PHE A 93 -16.22 -9.35 -7.48
N THR A 94 -16.48 -8.14 -6.97
CA THR A 94 -17.10 -7.91 -5.66
C THR A 94 -18.24 -6.91 -5.82
N VAL A 95 -19.45 -7.29 -5.39
CA VAL A 95 -20.61 -6.38 -5.36
C VAL A 95 -20.44 -5.43 -4.18
N LEU A 96 -20.31 -4.13 -4.46
CA LEU A 96 -20.13 -3.09 -3.45
C LEU A 96 -21.46 -2.47 -3.01
N SER A 97 -22.46 -2.44 -3.89
CA SER A 97 -23.82 -2.00 -3.58
C SER A 97 -24.83 -2.44 -4.64
N ARG A 98 -26.12 -2.37 -4.29
CA ARG A 98 -27.25 -2.68 -5.15
C ARG A 98 -28.22 -1.51 -5.24
N TRP A 99 -28.95 -1.41 -6.35
CA TRP A 99 -30.02 -0.45 -6.51
C TRP A 99 -31.19 -0.84 -5.60
N GLN A 100 -31.73 0.14 -4.85
CA GLN A 100 -32.92 -0.04 -4.02
C GLN A 100 -32.82 -1.22 -3.02
N GLY A 101 -31.61 -1.48 -2.49
CA GLY A 101 -31.37 -2.56 -1.54
C GLY A 101 -29.96 -2.53 -0.96
N THR A 102 -29.76 -3.36 0.06
CA THR A 102 -28.47 -3.66 0.68
C THR A 102 -27.66 -4.61 -0.21
N VAL A 103 -26.36 -4.73 0.09
CA VAL A 103 -25.45 -5.64 -0.64
C VAL A 103 -25.92 -7.10 -0.59
N ALA A 104 -26.56 -7.50 0.51
CA ALA A 104 -27.00 -8.88 0.76
C ALA A 104 -28.24 -9.30 -0.05
N GLU A 105 -29.02 -8.36 -0.58
CA GLU A 105 -30.26 -8.63 -1.31
C GLU A 105 -29.98 -8.99 -2.78
N SER A 106 -29.58 -10.24 -3.04
CA SER A 106 -29.15 -10.71 -4.37
C SER A 106 -30.18 -10.56 -5.50
N GLY A 107 -31.47 -10.41 -5.17
CA GLY A 107 -32.53 -10.13 -6.15
C GLY A 107 -32.59 -8.70 -6.67
N LYS A 108 -31.79 -7.77 -6.11
CA LYS A 108 -31.71 -6.38 -6.56
C LYS A 108 -30.58 -6.15 -7.55
N PRO A 109 -30.73 -5.32 -8.60
CA PRO A 109 -29.65 -5.04 -9.56
C PRO A 109 -28.39 -4.49 -8.90
N ILE A 110 -27.22 -4.92 -9.37
CA ILE A 110 -25.92 -4.39 -8.94
C ILE A 110 -25.82 -2.92 -9.34
N LYS A 111 -25.35 -2.06 -8.42
CA LYS A 111 -25.11 -0.63 -8.65
C LYS A 111 -23.63 -0.31 -8.77
N TRP A 112 -22.83 -0.78 -7.81
CA TRP A 112 -21.39 -0.59 -7.81
C TRP A 112 -20.70 -1.94 -7.77
N LEU A 113 -19.85 -2.20 -8.76
CA LEU A 113 -19.09 -3.43 -8.92
C LEU A 113 -17.60 -3.12 -8.82
N LEU A 114 -16.86 -3.83 -7.98
CA LEU A 114 -15.41 -3.86 -8.03
C LEU A 114 -14.97 -5.02 -8.93
N ALA A 115 -14.20 -4.73 -9.96
CA ALA A 115 -13.51 -5.71 -10.78
C ALA A 115 -12.00 -5.69 -10.49
N GLU A 116 -11.43 -6.87 -10.27
CA GLU A 116 -10.00 -7.08 -10.09
C GLU A 116 -9.46 -8.08 -11.09
N PHE A 117 -8.43 -7.69 -11.83
CA PHE A 117 -7.87 -8.52 -12.89
C PHE A 117 -6.39 -8.19 -13.13
N PRO A 118 -5.58 -9.16 -13.59
CA PRO A 118 -4.20 -8.94 -13.99
C PRO A 118 -4.14 -8.21 -15.34
N LEU A 119 -3.20 -7.27 -15.47
CA LEU A 119 -2.92 -6.54 -16.69
C LEU A 119 -1.41 -6.46 -16.92
N ASP A 120 -0.96 -6.79 -18.14
CA ASP A 120 0.43 -6.65 -18.56
C ASP A 120 0.64 -5.30 -19.30
N PRO A 121 1.28 -4.31 -18.67
CA PRO A 121 1.48 -2.98 -19.24
C PRO A 121 2.49 -2.95 -20.41
N SER A 122 3.21 -4.04 -20.67
CA SER A 122 4.22 -4.13 -21.73
C SER A 122 3.64 -4.49 -23.10
N ARG A 123 2.37 -4.94 -23.15
CA ARG A 123 1.67 -5.20 -24.41
C ARG A 123 1.28 -3.88 -25.07
N ASN A 124 2.04 -3.45 -26.09
CA ASN A 124 1.81 -2.18 -26.80
C ASN A 124 0.39 -2.06 -27.40
N SER A 125 -0.49 -1.28 -26.78
CA SER A 125 -1.41 -0.31 -27.40
C SER A 125 -2.26 0.32 -26.29
N THR A 126 -2.98 1.40 -26.56
CA THR A 126 -3.98 1.96 -25.65
C THR A 126 -5.07 0.92 -25.38
N ASP A 127 -4.99 0.20 -24.26
CA ASP A 127 -5.97 -0.85 -23.97
C ASP A 127 -7.36 -0.25 -23.79
N GLN A 128 -8.25 -0.73 -24.62
CA GLN A 128 -9.69 -0.61 -24.42
C GLN A 128 -10.06 -1.85 -23.63
N ILE A 129 -9.90 -1.78 -22.30
CA ILE A 129 -10.41 -2.85 -21.44
C ILE A 129 -11.91 -2.66 -21.33
N VAL A 130 -12.70 -3.73 -21.50
CA VAL A 130 -14.15 -3.66 -21.38
C VAL A 130 -14.67 -4.67 -20.37
N LEU A 131 -15.67 -4.25 -19.58
CA LEU A 131 -16.58 -5.16 -18.88
C LEU A 131 -17.75 -5.48 -19.82
N THR A 132 -18.07 -6.75 -20.00
CA THR A 132 -19.14 -7.18 -20.91
C THR A 132 -19.85 -8.44 -20.42
N THR A 133 -21.07 -8.65 -20.93
CA THR A 133 -21.82 -9.92 -20.84
C THR A 133 -21.85 -10.69 -22.17
N GLU A 134 -21.18 -10.17 -23.20
CA GLU A 134 -21.13 -10.72 -24.57
C GLU A 134 -19.99 -11.73 -24.77
N ALA A 135 -19.13 -11.89 -23.76
CA ALA A 135 -18.04 -12.86 -23.75
C ALA A 135 -18.16 -13.79 -22.54
N GLU A 136 -17.71 -15.03 -22.71
CA GLU A 136 -17.60 -15.98 -21.59
C GLU A 136 -16.53 -15.53 -20.58
N PRO A 137 -16.76 -15.65 -19.27
CA PRO A 137 -15.75 -15.38 -18.26
C PRO A 137 -14.51 -16.26 -18.42
N GLU A 138 -13.35 -15.72 -18.10
CA GLU A 138 -12.08 -16.46 -18.12
C GLU A 138 -11.74 -16.95 -16.70
N SER A 139 -11.38 -18.22 -16.57
CA SER A 139 -10.91 -18.79 -15.30
C SER A 139 -9.44 -18.44 -15.07
N PRO A 140 -9.01 -18.17 -13.83
CA PRO A 140 -7.60 -17.92 -13.56
C PRO A 140 -6.78 -19.21 -13.77
N SER A 141 -5.63 -19.09 -14.43
CA SER A 141 -4.72 -20.22 -14.69
C SER A 141 -4.11 -20.82 -13.43
N ALA A 142 -4.09 -20.06 -12.34
CA ALA A 142 -3.68 -20.48 -11.02
C ALA A 142 -4.45 -19.70 -9.95
N SER A 143 -4.58 -20.27 -8.75
CA SER A 143 -5.33 -19.67 -7.65
C SER A 143 -4.50 -19.55 -6.39
N LEU A 144 -4.74 -18.48 -5.63
CA LEU A 144 -4.19 -18.29 -4.30
C LEU A 144 -4.49 -19.48 -3.39
N GLN A 145 -3.45 -20.02 -2.76
CA GLN A 145 -3.60 -21.06 -1.75
C GLN A 145 -3.58 -20.40 -0.37
N ILE A 146 -4.69 -20.52 0.36
CA ILE A 146 -4.85 -19.85 1.66
C ILE A 146 -5.30 -20.86 2.71
N SER A 147 -4.46 -21.09 3.71
CA SER A 147 -4.76 -21.91 4.88
C SER A 147 -4.69 -21.08 6.16
N GLU A 148 -5.52 -21.45 7.13
CA GLU A 148 -5.63 -20.74 8.40
C GLU A 148 -5.64 -21.76 9.53
N THR A 149 -4.83 -21.51 10.55
CA THR A 149 -4.78 -22.29 11.79
C THR A 149 -5.08 -21.39 12.99
N ALA A 150 -5.08 -21.97 14.19
CA ALA A 150 -5.16 -21.20 15.43
C ALA A 150 -3.95 -20.28 15.67
N SER A 151 -2.81 -20.54 15.01
CA SER A 151 -1.55 -19.82 15.24
C SER A 151 -1.11 -18.93 14.08
N ALA A 152 -1.60 -19.14 12.86
CA ALA A 152 -1.16 -18.37 11.69
C ALA A 152 -2.17 -18.39 10.53
N ILE A 153 -1.99 -17.45 9.60
CA ILE A 153 -2.54 -17.52 8.24
C ILE A 153 -1.37 -17.71 7.28
N ARG A 154 -1.49 -18.67 6.36
CA ARG A 154 -0.51 -18.92 5.30
C ARG A 154 -1.15 -18.64 3.95
N ILE A 155 -0.44 -17.87 3.12
CA ILE A 155 -0.84 -17.57 1.74
C ILE A 155 0.31 -17.93 0.80
N ALA A 156 0.00 -18.61 -0.30
CA ALA A 156 0.89 -18.77 -1.44
C ALA A 156 0.26 -18.21 -2.71
N THR A 157 1.01 -17.39 -3.44
CA THR A 157 0.59 -16.79 -4.71
C THR A 157 0.95 -17.62 -5.93
N GLY A 158 1.82 -18.63 -5.78
CA GLY A 158 2.50 -19.32 -6.89
C GLY A 158 3.99 -19.00 -6.87
N LYS A 159 4.35 -17.70 -6.77
CA LYS A 159 5.74 -17.24 -6.67
C LYS A 159 6.15 -16.86 -5.25
N LEU A 160 5.25 -16.21 -4.50
CA LEU A 160 5.47 -15.86 -3.10
C LEU A 160 4.75 -16.81 -2.17
N SER A 161 5.35 -17.08 -1.01
CA SER A 161 4.66 -17.66 0.13
C SER A 161 4.92 -16.82 1.39
N ALA A 162 3.86 -16.55 2.15
CA ALA A 162 3.93 -15.75 3.36
C ALA A 162 3.17 -16.45 4.50
N THR A 163 3.76 -16.38 5.69
CA THR A 163 3.11 -16.79 6.94
C THR A 163 2.95 -15.56 7.82
N ILE A 164 1.72 -15.28 8.24
CA ILE A 164 1.36 -14.19 9.14
C ILE A 164 0.97 -14.80 10.49
N SER A 165 1.70 -14.44 11.54
CA SER A 165 1.49 -14.99 12.88
C SER A 165 0.25 -14.38 13.54
N LYS A 166 -0.56 -15.22 14.20
CA LYS A 166 -1.60 -14.80 15.14
C LYS A 166 -1.09 -14.61 16.57
N LYS A 167 0.20 -14.86 16.79
CA LYS A 167 0.86 -14.89 18.11
C LYS A 167 2.02 -13.92 18.24
N ARG A 168 2.33 -13.15 17.19
CA ARG A 168 3.37 -12.11 17.14
C ARG A 168 2.92 -11.01 16.18
N GLY A 169 3.28 -9.77 16.46
CA GLY A 169 2.99 -8.62 15.58
C GLY A 169 4.12 -8.27 14.60
N THR A 170 5.00 -9.23 14.29
CA THR A 170 5.97 -9.08 13.18
C THR A 170 5.23 -9.03 11.85
N LEU A 171 5.82 -8.38 10.85
CA LEU A 171 5.21 -8.24 9.52
C LEU A 171 5.03 -9.60 8.85
N PHE A 172 6.06 -10.45 8.92
CA PHE A 172 6.00 -11.82 8.45
C PHE A 172 6.66 -12.72 9.48
N GLU A 173 6.03 -13.86 9.74
CA GLU A 173 6.71 -14.98 10.41
C GLU A 173 7.72 -15.62 9.46
N GLN A 174 7.30 -15.76 8.21
CA GLN A 174 8.09 -16.31 7.12
C GLN A 174 7.64 -15.64 5.83
N LEU A 175 8.61 -15.34 4.98
CA LEU A 175 8.37 -14.83 3.63
C LEU A 175 9.35 -15.54 2.70
N GLN A 176 8.84 -16.12 1.61
CA GLN A 176 9.64 -16.81 0.62
C GLN A 176 9.24 -16.39 -0.79
N CYS A 177 10.21 -16.44 -1.70
CA CYS A 177 9.99 -16.34 -3.14
C CYS A 177 10.62 -17.56 -3.80
N ASN A 178 9.87 -18.27 -4.66
CA ASN A 178 10.30 -19.49 -5.33
C ASN A 178 10.93 -20.54 -4.38
N GLY A 179 10.40 -20.63 -3.15
CA GLY A 179 10.88 -21.55 -2.11
C GLY A 179 12.06 -21.05 -1.28
N ARG A 180 12.71 -19.94 -1.66
CA ARG A 180 13.81 -19.35 -0.91
C ARG A 180 13.31 -18.41 0.19
N THR A 181 13.77 -18.60 1.42
CA THR A 181 13.49 -17.68 2.54
C THR A 181 14.15 -16.32 2.32
N LEU A 182 13.35 -15.25 2.45
CA LEU A 182 13.76 -13.88 2.16
C LEU A 182 14.18 -13.09 3.41
N LEU A 183 13.64 -13.43 4.58
CA LEU A 183 13.87 -12.69 5.81
C LEU A 183 14.66 -13.51 6.83
N GLN A 184 15.60 -12.87 7.52
CA GLN A 184 16.17 -13.41 8.75
C GLN A 184 15.15 -13.22 9.88
N ALA A 185 14.96 -14.24 10.72
CA ALA A 185 14.01 -14.15 11.83
C ALA A 185 14.46 -13.07 12.82
N SER A 186 13.62 -12.06 13.04
CA SER A 186 13.90 -10.96 13.96
C SER A 186 12.59 -10.31 14.44
N PRO A 187 12.46 -9.98 15.74
CA PRO A 187 11.33 -9.19 16.24
C PRO A 187 11.32 -7.76 15.66
N GLU A 188 12.44 -7.30 15.09
CA GLU A 188 12.52 -6.01 14.40
C GLU A 188 11.95 -6.04 12.98
N ASN A 189 11.54 -7.20 12.44
CA ASN A 189 10.83 -7.26 11.17
C ASN A 189 9.38 -6.76 11.35
N ALA A 190 9.22 -5.49 11.70
CA ALA A 190 8.03 -4.88 12.25
C ALA A 190 8.02 -3.37 11.98
N PHE A 191 6.89 -2.73 12.26
CA PHE A 191 6.88 -1.28 12.39
C PHE A 191 7.46 -0.88 13.74
N THR A 192 8.35 0.12 13.71
CA THR A 192 8.97 0.70 14.90
C THR A 192 8.64 2.17 14.97
N LEU A 193 8.13 2.61 16.12
CA LEU A 193 7.87 4.01 16.44
C LEU A 193 8.79 4.43 17.60
N GLN A 194 9.50 5.53 17.42
CA GLN A 194 10.31 6.15 18.47
C GLN A 194 9.57 7.35 19.03
N ASP A 195 9.24 7.33 20.32
CA ASP A 195 8.53 8.44 20.96
C ASP A 195 9.42 9.69 21.10
N ALA A 196 8.84 10.79 21.60
CA ALA A 196 9.55 12.03 21.89
C ALA A 196 10.76 11.88 22.84
N ASN A 197 10.75 10.87 23.71
CA ASN A 197 11.80 10.60 24.69
C ASN A 197 12.88 9.65 24.14
N GLY A 198 12.79 9.25 22.87
CA GLY A 198 13.72 8.33 22.22
C GLY A 198 13.45 6.85 22.50
N VAL A 199 12.33 6.50 23.16
CA VAL A 199 11.97 5.11 23.45
C VAL A 199 11.36 4.45 22.22
N ASN A 200 11.87 3.28 21.87
CA ASN A 200 11.38 2.49 20.74
C ASN A 200 10.25 1.55 21.14
N TYR A 201 9.19 1.56 20.33
CA TYR A 201 8.05 0.67 20.43
C TYR A 201 7.84 -0.06 19.12
N PHE A 202 7.49 -1.34 19.21
CA PHE A 202 7.45 -2.27 18.08
C PHE A 202 6.07 -2.91 18.00
N THR A 203 5.55 -3.08 16.78
CA THR A 203 4.40 -3.97 16.56
C THR A 203 4.78 -5.41 16.85
N GLY A 204 6.03 -5.80 16.57
CA GLY A 204 6.58 -7.15 16.78
C GLY A 204 6.47 -7.68 18.21
N LEU A 205 6.44 -6.78 19.20
CA LEU A 205 6.39 -7.12 20.63
C LEU A 205 4.97 -7.11 21.21
N ALA A 206 3.98 -6.61 20.45
CA ALA A 206 2.58 -6.64 20.85
C ALA A 206 1.85 -7.79 20.16
N LEU A 207 0.96 -8.46 20.88
CA LEU A 207 0.03 -9.40 20.25
C LEU A 207 -1.00 -8.61 19.44
N PRO A 208 -1.24 -8.99 18.17
CA PRO A 208 -2.38 -8.46 17.43
C PRO A 208 -3.68 -8.85 18.16
N HIS A 209 -4.63 -7.91 18.24
CA HIS A 209 -5.93 -8.16 18.87
C HIS A 209 -6.97 -8.67 17.86
N GLU A 210 -6.77 -8.41 16.56
CA GLU A 210 -7.60 -8.95 15.49
C GLU A 210 -6.74 -9.37 14.31
N ILE A 211 -6.90 -10.61 13.85
CA ILE A 211 -6.33 -11.08 12.58
C ILE A 211 -7.39 -11.90 11.86
N LYS A 212 -7.71 -11.52 10.64
CA LYS A 212 -8.68 -12.24 9.81
C LYS A 212 -8.39 -12.10 8.33
N ILE A 213 -8.92 -13.05 7.56
CA ILE A 213 -8.98 -12.93 6.10
C ILE A 213 -10.18 -12.03 5.78
N GLU A 214 -9.90 -10.75 5.46
CA GLU A 214 -10.92 -9.76 5.08
C GLU A 214 -11.47 -10.05 3.68
N LYS A 215 -10.64 -10.61 2.80
CA LYS A 215 -11.03 -11.03 1.46
C LYS A 215 -10.38 -12.36 1.08
N ARG A 216 -11.20 -13.30 0.64
CA ARG A 216 -10.79 -14.62 0.13
C ARG A 216 -11.28 -14.77 -1.32
N GLY A 217 -10.36 -14.86 -2.26
CA GLY A 217 -10.69 -15.16 -3.64
C GLY A 217 -9.53 -15.84 -4.37
N PRO A 218 -9.79 -16.43 -5.54
CA PRO A 218 -8.79 -17.18 -6.29
C PRO A 218 -7.67 -16.29 -6.83
N GLN A 219 -7.94 -15.01 -7.12
CA GLN A 219 -6.95 -14.10 -7.69
C GLN A 219 -6.42 -13.08 -6.68
N VAL A 220 -7.28 -12.59 -5.78
CA VAL A 220 -6.93 -11.57 -4.80
C VAL A 220 -7.37 -11.98 -3.41
N ALA A 221 -6.46 -11.85 -2.45
CA ALA A 221 -6.74 -12.02 -1.03
C ALA A 221 -6.31 -10.79 -0.23
N THR A 222 -7.01 -10.54 0.87
CA THR A 222 -6.63 -9.50 1.83
C THR A 222 -6.66 -10.04 3.24
N ILE A 223 -5.53 -9.90 3.95
CA ILE A 223 -5.44 -10.21 5.37
C ILE A 223 -5.43 -8.90 6.14
N LEU A 224 -6.33 -8.77 7.12
CA LEU A 224 -6.37 -7.68 8.08
C LEU A 224 -5.64 -8.11 9.35
N VAL A 225 -4.77 -7.24 9.85
CA VAL A 225 -4.14 -7.33 11.17
C VAL A 225 -4.36 -6.02 11.89
N ARG A 226 -4.90 -6.07 13.12
CA ARG A 226 -4.95 -4.94 14.03
C ARG A 226 -4.20 -5.22 15.30
N GLY A 227 -3.45 -4.23 15.78
CA GLY A 227 -2.59 -4.40 16.93
C GLY A 227 -2.21 -3.08 17.58
N ALA A 228 -1.20 -3.15 18.45
CA ALA A 228 -0.66 -2.02 19.19
C ALA A 228 0.88 -2.05 19.18
N PHE A 229 1.50 -1.10 19.88
CA PHE A 229 2.95 -1.00 19.98
C PHE A 229 3.40 -1.25 21.42
N LYS A 230 4.47 -2.05 21.58
CA LYS A 230 5.13 -2.28 22.88
C LYS A 230 6.63 -2.01 22.80
N ASN A 231 7.20 -1.45 23.87
CA ASN A 231 8.65 -1.35 24.02
C ASN A 231 9.24 -2.67 24.56
N ALA A 232 10.56 -2.74 24.65
CA ALA A 232 11.28 -3.92 25.15
C ALA A 232 10.94 -4.27 26.61
N ALA A 233 10.51 -3.28 27.41
CA ALA A 233 10.04 -3.50 28.79
C ALA A 233 8.58 -4.00 28.86
N GLY A 234 7.92 -4.21 27.72
CA GLY A 234 6.55 -4.72 27.64
C GLY A 234 5.45 -3.65 27.85
N SER A 235 5.84 -2.38 27.99
CA SER A 235 4.92 -1.25 28.15
C SER A 235 4.35 -0.82 26.80
N TYR A 236 3.07 -0.47 26.78
CA TYR A 236 2.43 0.11 25.59
C TYR A 236 2.91 1.54 25.33
N LEU A 237 2.87 1.99 24.07
CA LEU A 237 3.26 3.34 23.61
C LEU A 237 2.40 4.47 24.20
N THR A 238 1.34 4.12 24.92
CA THR A 238 0.44 5.06 25.58
C THR A 238 0.06 4.49 26.93
N THR A 239 -0.17 5.34 27.93
CA THR A 239 -0.80 4.99 29.21
C THR A 239 -2.20 5.59 29.28
N ILE A 240 -3.13 4.93 29.98
CA ILE A 240 -4.44 5.53 30.27
C ILE A 240 -4.26 6.54 31.41
N ASN A 241 -4.76 7.76 31.23
CA ASN A 241 -5.05 8.68 32.32
C ASN A 241 -6.58 8.87 32.38
N ASP A 242 -7.29 7.88 32.90
CA ASP A 242 -8.76 7.91 33.00
C ASP A 242 -9.18 8.55 34.32
N SER A 243 -10.11 9.51 34.25
CA SER A 243 -10.87 9.93 35.41
C SER A 243 -11.97 8.90 35.68
N THR A 244 -11.92 8.25 36.84
CA THR A 244 -12.93 7.25 37.26
C THR A 244 -14.32 7.87 37.46
N SER A 245 -14.44 9.19 37.42
CA SER A 245 -15.70 9.92 37.66
C SER A 245 -16.67 9.90 36.46
N PHE A 246 -16.27 9.48 35.26
CA PHE A 246 -17.11 9.54 34.07
C PHE A 246 -17.09 8.25 33.24
N SER A 247 -17.90 7.26 33.64
CA SER A 247 -17.95 5.92 33.04
C SER A 247 -18.31 5.86 31.54
N ARG A 248 -19.05 6.86 31.02
CA ARG A 248 -19.40 6.96 29.59
C ARG A 248 -18.26 7.42 28.69
N LEU A 249 -17.13 7.80 29.28
CA LEU A 249 -15.93 8.25 28.58
C LEU A 249 -14.73 7.33 28.87
N HIS A 250 -14.99 6.06 29.24
CA HIS A 250 -13.94 5.04 29.31
C HIS A 250 -13.21 4.98 27.97
N GLN A 251 -11.90 5.23 28.02
CA GLN A 251 -11.09 5.34 26.81
C GLN A 251 -10.66 3.95 26.34
N PRO A 252 -10.57 3.71 25.02
CA PRO A 252 -9.96 2.49 24.51
C PRO A 252 -8.49 2.45 24.94
N PHE A 253 -8.05 1.31 25.47
CA PHE A 253 -6.64 1.09 25.79
C PHE A 253 -6.07 -0.14 25.11
N PRO A 254 -4.87 -0.02 24.50
CA PRO A 254 -4.15 1.23 24.19
C PRO A 254 -4.94 2.09 23.20
N PHE A 255 -4.87 3.43 23.34
CA PHE A 255 -5.56 4.33 22.41
C PHE A 255 -4.80 4.54 21.10
N LEU A 256 -3.51 4.20 21.07
CA LEU A 256 -2.72 4.19 19.83
C LEU A 256 -2.58 2.75 19.30
N THR A 257 -3.21 2.51 18.15
CA THR A 257 -3.26 1.23 17.47
C THR A 257 -2.76 1.34 16.04
N TYR A 258 -2.67 0.20 15.37
CA TYR A 258 -2.50 0.18 13.92
C TYR A 258 -3.47 -0.80 13.27
N THR A 259 -3.83 -0.49 12.03
CA THR A 259 -4.45 -1.42 11.09
C THR A 259 -3.47 -1.68 9.94
N LEU A 260 -3.17 -2.94 9.67
CA LEU A 260 -2.34 -3.38 8.56
C LEU A 260 -3.14 -4.31 7.65
N ARG A 261 -3.20 -4.00 6.36
CA ARG A 261 -3.77 -4.88 5.33
C ARG A 261 -2.69 -5.39 4.40
N TYR A 262 -2.65 -6.70 4.20
CA TYR A 262 -1.79 -7.35 3.22
C TYR A 262 -2.64 -7.69 2.00
N HIS A 263 -2.24 -7.26 0.81
CA HIS A 263 -2.89 -7.64 -0.44
C HIS A 263 -2.00 -8.58 -1.24
N PHE A 264 -2.49 -9.80 -1.46
CA PHE A 264 -1.81 -10.83 -2.23
C PHE A 264 -2.54 -11.07 -3.56
N TYR A 265 -1.76 -11.38 -4.58
CA TYR A 265 -2.21 -11.48 -5.96
C TYR A 265 -1.68 -12.78 -6.59
N ALA A 266 -2.54 -13.55 -7.24
CA ALA A 266 -2.15 -14.82 -7.87
C ALA A 266 -1.07 -14.60 -8.94
N GLU A 267 -0.12 -15.54 -8.98
CA GLU A 267 1.06 -15.58 -9.86
C GLU A 267 2.01 -14.38 -9.74
N GLN A 268 1.86 -13.56 -8.69
CA GLN A 268 2.69 -12.38 -8.47
C GLN A 268 3.82 -12.63 -7.48
N ASP A 269 4.93 -11.96 -7.76
CA ASP A 269 6.17 -11.92 -6.99
C ASP A 269 6.23 -10.67 -6.06
N TYR A 270 5.10 -9.97 -5.93
CA TYR A 270 4.93 -8.80 -5.07
C TYR A 270 3.65 -8.88 -4.23
N LEU A 271 3.60 -8.03 -3.21
CA LEU A 271 2.41 -7.73 -2.44
C LEU A 271 2.36 -6.22 -2.14
N THR A 272 1.17 -5.72 -1.78
CA THR A 272 1.03 -4.37 -1.24
C THR A 272 0.56 -4.41 0.21
N LEU A 273 0.92 -3.37 0.95
CA LEU A 273 0.59 -3.19 2.35
C LEU A 273 -0.09 -1.85 2.55
N ASP A 274 -1.26 -1.82 3.18
CA ASP A 274 -1.84 -0.58 3.69
C ASP A 274 -1.65 -0.55 5.20
N PHE A 275 -0.76 0.32 5.68
CA PHE A 275 -0.52 0.54 7.10
C PHE A 275 -1.22 1.83 7.54
N THR A 276 -2.09 1.73 8.54
CA THR A 276 -2.77 2.87 9.15
C THR A 276 -2.33 3.00 10.60
N LEU A 277 -1.73 4.14 10.94
CA LEU A 277 -1.56 4.54 12.34
C LEU A 277 -2.86 5.17 12.82
N GLU A 278 -3.35 4.72 13.97
CA GLU A 278 -4.64 5.12 14.52
C GLU A 278 -4.45 5.68 15.92
N ASN A 279 -4.67 6.98 16.11
CA ASN A 279 -4.83 7.55 17.44
C ASN A 279 -6.33 7.65 17.75
N ASN A 280 -6.85 6.66 18.46
CA ASN A 280 -8.23 6.60 18.93
C ASN A 280 -8.44 7.33 20.27
N GLY A 281 -7.45 8.10 20.72
CA GLY A 281 -7.54 8.89 21.93
C GLY A 281 -8.33 10.18 21.74
N VAL A 282 -8.56 10.89 22.84
CA VAL A 282 -9.28 12.15 22.90
C VAL A 282 -8.44 13.29 22.32
N TYR A 283 -9.05 14.08 21.43
CA TYR A 283 -8.44 15.31 20.92
C TYR A 283 -8.26 16.33 22.05
N GLY A 284 -9.30 16.53 22.87
CA GLY A 284 -9.26 17.40 24.05
C GLY A 284 -9.60 18.85 23.71
N TYR A 285 -10.78 19.06 23.11
CA TYR A 285 -11.32 20.42 22.91
C TYR A 285 -11.75 21.02 24.27
N TRP A 286 -11.85 22.35 24.39
CA TRP A 286 -12.08 23.06 25.67
C TRP A 286 -13.25 22.51 26.51
N THR A 287 -14.32 22.05 25.87
CA THR A 287 -15.49 21.46 26.53
C THR A 287 -15.27 20.04 27.05
N GLU A 288 -14.29 19.31 26.49
CA GLU A 288 -13.96 17.92 26.78
C GLU A 288 -12.85 17.77 27.83
N LEU A 289 -12.00 18.78 28.01
CA LEU A 289 -10.85 18.76 28.94
C LEU A 289 -11.24 18.53 30.41
N LYS A 290 -12.48 18.88 30.79
CA LYS A 290 -13.03 18.59 32.13
C LYS A 290 -13.33 17.11 32.35
N PHE A 291 -13.32 16.29 31.29
CA PHE A 291 -13.64 14.87 31.34
C PHE A 291 -12.45 13.97 31.00
N ALA A 292 -11.63 14.36 30.02
CA ALA A 292 -10.42 13.63 29.64
C ALA A 292 -9.34 14.61 29.13
N GLY A 293 -8.08 14.37 29.52
CA GLY A 293 -6.95 15.13 29.01
C GLY A 293 -6.67 14.86 27.52
N LYS A 294 -5.92 15.75 26.88
CA LYS A 294 -5.46 15.53 25.49
C LYS A 294 -4.62 14.25 25.40
N GLN A 295 -4.91 13.40 24.44
CA GLN A 295 -4.19 12.15 24.19
C GLN A 295 -3.44 12.23 22.86
N TRP A 296 -2.58 13.23 22.76
CA TRP A 296 -1.75 13.45 21.58
C TRP A 296 -0.46 12.65 21.70
N LEU A 297 -0.07 12.02 20.59
CA LEU A 297 1.22 11.36 20.49
C LEU A 297 2.26 12.35 19.96
N TYR A 298 3.37 12.48 20.67
CA TYR A 298 4.58 13.13 20.17
C TYR A 298 5.64 12.08 19.91
N PHE A 299 6.18 12.05 18.70
CA PHE A 299 7.12 11.00 18.30
C PHE A 299 8.17 11.51 17.33
N GLN A 300 9.34 10.90 17.33
CA GLN A 300 10.47 11.27 16.48
C GLN A 300 10.43 10.53 15.15
N SER A 301 10.05 9.25 15.13
CA SER A 301 10.04 8.49 13.88
C SER A 301 9.06 7.32 13.87
N LEU A 302 8.66 6.92 12.67
CA LEU A 302 7.95 5.68 12.38
C LEU A 302 8.48 5.06 11.09
N ALA A 303 8.93 3.81 11.16
CA ALA A 303 9.45 3.08 10.01
C ALA A 303 9.00 1.61 10.00
N LEU A 304 8.81 1.06 8.81
CA LEU A 304 8.84 -0.38 8.60
C LEU A 304 10.30 -0.84 8.49
N ASN A 305 10.67 -1.87 9.23
CA ASN A 305 11.99 -2.48 9.21
C ASN A 305 11.91 -3.93 8.73
N LEU A 306 12.83 -4.34 7.86
CA LEU A 306 12.95 -5.72 7.38
C LEU A 306 14.43 -6.12 7.24
N ASN A 307 14.80 -7.24 7.85
CA ASN A 307 16.13 -7.84 7.77
C ASN A 307 16.13 -8.99 6.75
N PHE A 308 16.81 -8.78 5.62
CA PHE A 308 16.82 -9.71 4.51
C PHE A 308 17.95 -10.75 4.60
N ALA A 309 17.67 -11.95 4.09
CA ALA A 309 18.62 -13.04 3.95
C ALA A 309 19.27 -13.05 2.55
N LEU A 310 19.88 -11.92 2.17
CA LEU A 310 20.69 -11.83 0.94
C LEU A 310 22.13 -12.27 1.22
N ALA A 311 22.88 -12.62 0.16
CA ALA A 311 24.27 -13.02 0.29
C ALA A 311 25.12 -11.93 0.97
N ASP A 312 26.26 -12.26 1.57
CA ASP A 312 27.18 -11.25 2.12
C ASP A 312 28.13 -10.77 1.02
N THR A 313 27.61 -9.93 0.14
CA THR A 313 28.29 -9.42 -1.07
C THR A 313 27.91 -7.96 -1.30
N ALA A 314 28.63 -7.28 -2.18
CA ALA A 314 28.21 -5.97 -2.64
C ALA A 314 26.78 -6.04 -3.23
N LYS A 315 25.90 -5.17 -2.74
CA LYS A 315 24.52 -5.01 -3.19
C LYS A 315 24.45 -3.83 -4.15
N LYS A 316 23.91 -4.05 -5.34
CA LYS A 316 23.63 -2.97 -6.26
C LYS A 316 22.29 -2.34 -5.87
N VAL A 317 22.35 -1.05 -5.57
CA VAL A 317 21.20 -0.22 -5.19
C VAL A 317 20.84 0.67 -6.37
N THR A 318 19.60 0.58 -6.83
CA THR A 318 19.06 1.35 -7.95
C THR A 318 17.80 2.12 -7.53
N THR A 319 17.76 3.42 -7.82
CA THR A 319 16.56 4.26 -7.67
C THR A 319 16.72 5.59 -8.39
N GLU A 320 15.65 6.26 -8.82
CA GLU A 320 15.69 7.61 -9.41
C GLU A 320 16.76 7.81 -10.51
N GLY A 321 17.08 6.78 -11.29
CA GLY A 321 18.16 6.80 -12.29
C GLY A 321 19.58 6.86 -11.70
N PHE A 322 19.74 6.61 -10.41
CA PHE A 322 20.98 6.31 -9.70
C PHE A 322 21.14 4.79 -9.59
N SER A 323 22.37 4.28 -9.79
CA SER A 323 22.69 2.86 -9.61
C SER A 323 24.15 2.69 -9.22
N ARG A 324 24.43 2.13 -8.03
CA ARG A 324 25.80 1.85 -7.53
C ARG A 324 25.80 0.66 -6.58
N ALA A 325 26.97 0.04 -6.42
CA ALA A 325 27.19 -1.02 -5.45
C ALA A 325 27.53 -0.46 -4.04
N PHE A 326 27.01 -1.12 -3.02
CA PHE A 326 27.19 -0.84 -1.59
C PHE A 326 27.47 -2.15 -0.87
N ASN A 327 28.41 -2.14 0.09
CA ASN A 327 28.61 -3.26 0.99
C ASN A 327 27.77 -2.99 2.24
N ASP A 328 28.40 -2.42 3.26
CA ASP A 328 27.81 -2.13 4.57
C ASP A 328 27.50 -0.64 4.78
N GLU A 329 27.80 0.20 3.79
CA GLU A 329 27.57 1.62 3.91
C GLU A 329 26.07 1.93 3.92
N LEU A 330 25.69 2.91 4.73
CA LEU A 330 24.33 3.41 4.80
C LEU A 330 24.01 4.15 3.51
N TRP A 331 23.05 3.62 2.76
CA TRP A 331 22.42 4.29 1.64
C TRP A 331 21.07 4.87 2.07
N GLU A 332 20.77 6.09 1.64
CA GLU A 332 19.50 6.75 1.96
C GLU A 332 18.94 7.52 0.76
N LEU A 333 17.62 7.44 0.57
CA LEU A 333 16.80 8.36 -0.22
C LEU A 333 15.90 9.12 0.75
N TYR A 334 16.12 10.42 0.91
CA TYR A 334 15.32 11.29 1.77
C TYR A 334 14.61 12.34 0.93
N GLN A 335 13.29 12.44 1.09
CA GLN A 335 12.45 13.47 0.51
C GLN A 335 11.99 14.41 1.61
N ASN A 336 12.24 15.69 1.39
CA ASN A 336 11.90 16.78 2.28
C ASN A 336 10.84 17.71 1.64
N HIS A 337 10.19 18.47 2.51
CA HIS A 337 9.36 19.60 2.19
C HIS A 337 9.65 20.73 3.18
N VAL A 338 10.02 21.90 2.67
CA VAL A 338 10.26 23.10 3.49
C VAL A 338 9.32 24.19 2.99
N GLU A 339 8.39 24.61 3.85
CA GLU A 339 7.51 25.73 3.55
C GLU A 339 8.35 26.99 3.35
N THR A 340 8.25 27.58 2.17
CA THR A 340 8.84 28.88 1.85
C THR A 340 7.73 29.82 1.38
N ASN A 341 8.02 31.12 1.28
CA ASN A 341 7.10 32.09 0.69
C ASN A 341 6.92 31.92 -0.84
N LEU A 342 7.52 30.88 -1.43
CA LEU A 342 7.45 30.57 -2.85
C LEU A 342 6.27 29.65 -3.15
N SER A 343 6.07 29.32 -4.43
CA SER A 343 5.07 28.34 -4.84
C SER A 343 5.31 26.99 -4.18
N GLU A 344 4.24 26.34 -3.72
CA GLU A 344 4.25 24.99 -3.16
C GLU A 344 5.04 23.98 -4.02
N ALA A 345 5.05 24.16 -5.35
CA ALA A 345 5.79 23.28 -6.24
C ALA A 345 7.32 23.31 -6.00
N GLN A 346 7.86 24.40 -5.44
CA GLN A 346 9.28 24.63 -5.19
C GLN A 346 9.72 24.22 -3.78
N ASN A 347 8.77 23.88 -2.91
CA ASN A 347 9.04 23.52 -1.51
C ASN A 347 9.59 22.10 -1.35
N PHE A 348 9.66 21.31 -2.43
CA PHE A 348 10.09 19.91 -2.41
C PHE A 348 11.55 19.72 -2.85
N SER A 349 12.28 18.90 -2.11
CA SER A 349 13.60 18.41 -2.51
C SER A 349 13.85 16.99 -2.05
N TYR A 350 14.65 16.24 -2.78
CA TYR A 350 15.19 14.96 -2.33
C TYR A 350 16.71 14.93 -2.42
N ARG A 351 17.30 14.08 -1.57
CA ARG A 351 18.72 13.71 -1.60
C ARG A 351 18.88 12.20 -1.58
N ILE A 352 19.90 11.73 -2.28
CA ILE A 352 20.46 10.38 -2.16
C ILE A 352 21.83 10.53 -1.53
N SER A 353 22.11 9.80 -0.45
CA SER A 353 23.37 9.87 0.29
C SER A 353 24.00 8.50 0.53
N LYS A 354 25.32 8.51 0.77
CA LYS A 354 26.12 7.39 1.27
C LYS A 354 26.84 7.82 2.53
N ASN A 355 26.54 7.21 3.68
CA ASN A 355 27.08 7.61 4.99
C ASN A 355 26.98 9.14 5.22
N GLY A 356 25.83 9.72 4.88
CA GLY A 356 25.60 11.17 4.96
C GLY A 356 26.17 12.00 3.80
N ALA A 357 27.15 11.50 3.04
CA ALA A 357 27.71 12.21 1.89
C ALA A 357 26.72 12.24 0.70
N LEU A 358 26.45 13.42 0.15
CA LEU A 358 25.51 13.61 -0.95
C LEU A 358 26.03 12.95 -2.24
N LEU A 359 25.17 12.14 -2.87
CA LEU A 359 25.45 11.49 -4.15
C LEU A 359 24.61 12.07 -5.29
N LYS A 360 23.35 12.45 -5.00
CA LYS A 360 22.40 13.01 -5.97
C LYS A 360 21.32 13.81 -5.26
N SER A 361 20.75 14.78 -5.95
CA SER A 361 19.57 15.51 -5.48
C SER A 361 18.58 15.77 -6.63
N GLY A 362 17.38 16.21 -6.27
CA GLY A 362 16.37 16.69 -7.20
C GLY A 362 15.15 17.22 -6.45
N ALA A 363 14.06 17.52 -7.16
CA ALA A 363 12.87 18.10 -6.54
C ALA A 363 11.94 17.05 -5.89
N ARG A 364 11.58 16.02 -6.67
CA ARG A 364 10.57 15.02 -6.28
C ARG A 364 11.07 13.63 -6.60
N ALA A 365 11.28 12.83 -5.56
CA ALA A 365 11.56 11.40 -5.71
C ALA A 365 10.24 10.63 -5.91
N ARG A 366 10.26 9.61 -6.78
CA ARG A 366 9.15 8.67 -6.96
C ARG A 366 8.98 7.76 -5.76
N GLY A 367 10.04 7.52 -4.98
CA GLY A 367 9.96 6.86 -3.67
C GLY A 367 10.03 5.34 -3.73
N TRP A 368 10.97 4.81 -4.51
CA TRP A 368 11.25 3.39 -4.60
C TRP A 368 12.74 3.11 -4.42
N LEU A 369 13.07 1.84 -4.19
CA LEU A 369 14.42 1.32 -4.08
C LEU A 369 14.41 -0.10 -4.64
N GLU A 370 15.35 -0.41 -5.51
CA GLU A 370 15.72 -1.77 -5.87
C GLU A 370 17.08 -2.11 -5.28
N VAL A 371 17.19 -3.26 -4.64
CA VAL A 371 18.45 -3.82 -4.14
C VAL A 371 18.60 -5.24 -4.65
N HIS A 372 19.73 -5.57 -5.27
CA HIS A 372 20.00 -6.93 -5.72
C HIS A 372 21.46 -7.35 -5.50
N ASP A 373 21.66 -8.65 -5.28
CA ASP A 373 22.97 -9.28 -5.06
C ASP A 373 23.53 -9.99 -6.32
N GLY A 374 22.89 -9.77 -7.48
CA GLY A 374 23.18 -10.43 -8.75
C GLY A 374 22.36 -11.70 -9.00
N ASN A 375 21.85 -12.33 -7.94
CA ASN A 375 21.01 -13.52 -8.03
C ASN A 375 19.60 -13.30 -7.50
N ASN A 376 19.42 -12.35 -6.57
CA ASN A 376 18.15 -12.07 -5.91
C ASN A 376 18.00 -10.58 -5.78
N GLY A 377 16.78 -10.10 -5.98
CA GLY A 377 16.43 -8.71 -5.85
C GLY A 377 15.18 -8.49 -5.02
N LEU A 378 15.14 -7.30 -4.44
CA LEU A 378 14.02 -6.73 -3.72
C LEU A 378 13.72 -5.37 -4.33
N VAL A 379 12.44 -5.08 -4.54
CA VAL A 379 11.96 -3.71 -4.76
C VAL A 379 11.04 -3.32 -3.62
N ALA A 380 11.30 -2.16 -3.04
CA ALA A 380 10.45 -1.52 -2.05
C ALA A 380 10.00 -0.15 -2.56
N ALA A 381 8.71 0.18 -2.39
CA ALA A 381 8.19 1.47 -2.77
C ALA A 381 7.12 1.98 -1.80
N VAL A 382 7.04 3.30 -1.67
CA VAL A 382 6.01 3.99 -0.88
C VAL A 382 5.17 4.82 -1.84
N GLN A 383 3.86 4.59 -1.88
CA GLN A 383 2.98 5.36 -2.73
C GLN A 383 2.92 6.83 -2.28
N HIS A 384 2.87 7.74 -3.26
CA HIS A 384 2.78 9.18 -3.00
C HIS A 384 3.91 9.72 -2.10
N PHE A 385 5.14 9.24 -2.31
CA PHE A 385 6.30 9.52 -1.45
C PHE A 385 6.56 11.02 -1.26
N TRP A 386 6.66 11.78 -2.35
CA TRP A 386 6.90 13.23 -2.26
C TRP A 386 5.66 14.03 -1.85
N GLN A 387 4.46 13.59 -2.22
CA GLN A 387 3.23 14.24 -1.80
C GLN A 387 2.95 14.05 -0.30
N ASN A 388 3.51 13.01 0.31
CA ASN A 388 3.45 12.78 1.75
C ASN A 388 4.79 13.13 2.42
N ALA A 389 5.61 14.00 1.84
CA ALA A 389 6.85 14.43 2.48
C ALA A 389 6.59 14.95 3.92
N PRO A 390 7.54 14.75 4.84
CA PRO A 390 8.82 14.08 4.67
C PRO A 390 8.71 12.55 4.62
N LYS A 391 9.61 11.90 3.87
CA LYS A 391 9.73 10.43 3.77
C LYS A 391 11.17 9.99 3.55
N LYS A 392 11.53 8.78 3.99
CA LYS A 392 12.87 8.21 3.76
C LYS A 392 12.81 6.71 3.44
N ILE A 393 13.69 6.25 2.56
CA ILE A 393 14.02 4.83 2.41
C ILE A 393 15.51 4.69 2.66
N SER A 394 15.92 3.75 3.51
CA SER A 394 17.32 3.46 3.76
C SER A 394 17.63 1.97 3.62
N TRP A 395 18.89 1.69 3.27
CA TRP A 395 19.43 0.35 3.18
C TRP A 395 20.81 0.30 3.81
N GLN A 396 21.03 -0.69 4.67
CA GLN A 396 22.33 -0.96 5.28
C GLN A 396 22.40 -2.41 5.76
N LYS A 397 23.49 -3.15 5.47
CA LYS A 397 23.73 -4.50 6.02
C LYS A 397 22.51 -5.45 5.91
N ASN A 398 21.90 -5.53 4.73
CA ASN A 398 20.68 -6.30 4.46
C ASN A 398 19.42 -5.84 5.21
N ARG A 399 19.44 -4.69 5.87
CA ARG A 399 18.27 -4.08 6.51
C ARG A 399 17.68 -3.01 5.59
N LEU A 400 16.42 -3.22 5.18
CA LEU A 400 15.58 -2.19 4.60
C LEU A 400 14.87 -1.44 5.72
N GLN A 401 14.82 -0.11 5.60
CA GLN A 401 13.91 0.71 6.40
C GLN A 401 13.10 1.65 5.51
N MET A 402 11.78 1.61 5.64
CA MET A 402 10.85 2.50 4.97
C MET A 402 10.26 3.45 6.02
N HIS A 403 10.82 4.65 6.12
CA HIS A 403 10.43 5.65 7.10
C HIS A 403 9.20 6.41 6.61
N LEU A 404 8.07 6.12 7.23
CA LEU A 404 6.79 6.79 7.00
C LEU A 404 6.78 8.17 7.65
N TRP A 405 7.49 8.34 8.75
CA TRP A 405 7.83 9.62 9.35
C TRP A 405 9.30 9.54 9.78
N PRO A 406 10.22 10.10 8.99
CA PRO A 406 11.66 10.05 9.29
C PRO A 406 12.04 11.00 10.42
N ALA A 407 13.08 10.67 11.20
CA ALA A 407 13.54 11.48 12.34
C ALA A 407 13.99 12.91 11.97
N GLU A 408 14.35 13.14 10.71
CA GLU A 408 14.73 14.47 10.22
C GLU A 408 13.54 15.41 9.98
N GLY A 409 12.31 14.90 10.03
CA GLY A 409 11.11 15.70 9.81
C GLY A 409 10.37 16.02 11.10
N LYS A 410 9.41 16.93 10.98
CA LYS A 410 8.54 17.35 12.08
C LYS A 410 7.21 17.85 11.57
N TRP A 411 6.19 17.81 12.43
CA TRP A 411 4.88 18.39 12.13
C TRP A 411 4.17 18.76 13.45
N PRO A 412 3.56 19.94 13.57
CA PRO A 412 3.54 21.04 12.60
C PRO A 412 4.94 21.68 12.39
N SER A 413 5.22 22.09 11.15
CA SER A 413 6.48 22.72 10.72
C SER A 413 6.65 24.15 11.26
N ASN A 414 5.53 24.86 11.45
CA ASN A 414 5.47 26.26 11.84
C ASN A 414 4.79 26.44 13.21
N VAL A 415 5.59 26.44 14.26
CA VAL A 415 5.14 26.56 15.67
C VAL A 415 4.73 28.00 16.03
N ALA A 416 5.14 29.02 15.25
CA ALA A 416 5.04 30.42 15.65
C ALA A 416 3.81 31.19 15.12
N THR A 417 3.04 30.67 14.15
CA THR A 417 2.07 31.50 13.39
C THR A 417 0.61 31.04 13.42
N THR A 418 0.29 29.86 13.95
CA THR A 418 -1.07 29.31 13.83
C THR A 418 -2.01 29.65 14.98
N GLY A 419 -1.53 30.26 16.07
CA GLY A 419 -2.35 30.49 17.27
C GLY A 419 -2.91 29.20 17.91
N PHE A 420 -2.52 28.04 17.38
CA PHE A 420 -2.71 26.75 18.01
C PHE A 420 -1.61 26.63 19.05
N GLU A 421 -1.98 26.69 20.34
CA GLU A 421 -1.03 26.47 21.42
C GLU A 421 -0.40 25.08 21.27
N PRO A 422 0.93 25.00 21.02
CA PRO A 422 1.64 23.75 21.18
C PRO A 422 1.79 23.55 22.68
N ASP A 423 1.02 22.62 23.26
CA ASP A 423 1.15 22.24 24.68
C ASP A 423 2.59 21.81 25.03
N ASN A 424 3.40 21.45 24.03
CA ASN A 424 4.84 21.36 24.13
C ASN A 424 5.45 21.62 22.75
N ALA A 425 6.11 22.76 22.56
CA ALA A 425 6.98 23.03 21.43
C ALA A 425 8.26 22.16 21.53
N GLN A 426 8.13 20.84 21.43
CA GLN A 426 9.30 19.98 21.21
C GLN A 426 9.71 20.17 19.76
N ALA A 427 10.72 21.02 19.55
CA ALA A 427 11.07 21.62 18.26
C ALA A 427 11.40 20.63 17.12
N GLU A 428 11.45 19.32 17.38
CA GLU A 428 11.90 18.27 16.46
C GLU A 428 11.06 16.98 16.55
N THR A 429 9.74 17.06 16.82
CA THR A 429 8.85 15.89 16.84
C THR A 429 7.64 16.04 15.90
N TYR A 430 7.00 14.91 15.63
CA TYR A 430 5.69 14.84 15.02
C TYR A 430 4.61 14.81 16.11
N GLN A 431 3.63 15.70 15.97
CA GLN A 431 2.40 15.72 16.74
C GLN A 431 1.30 14.96 15.98
N PHE A 432 0.76 13.92 16.61
CA PHE A 432 -0.33 13.09 16.09
C PHE A 432 -1.46 13.02 17.11
N GLU A 433 -2.43 13.90 16.90
CA GLU A 433 -3.51 14.19 17.84
C GLU A 433 -4.52 13.06 17.98
N GLY A 434 -5.28 13.08 19.07
CA GLY A 434 -6.40 12.17 19.30
C GLY A 434 -7.45 12.30 18.19
N GLY A 435 -8.01 11.16 17.77
CA GLY A 435 -8.96 11.05 16.67
C GLY A 435 -8.34 11.08 15.27
N ARG A 436 -7.01 11.28 15.13
CA ARG A 436 -6.35 11.27 13.81
C ARG A 436 -5.91 9.87 13.42
N HIS A 437 -6.19 9.51 12.16
CA HIS A 437 -5.67 8.32 11.50
C HIS A 437 -4.91 8.71 10.24
N LYS A 438 -3.88 7.94 9.89
CA LYS A 438 -3.12 8.15 8.64
C LYS A 438 -2.69 6.82 8.03
N THR A 439 -3.05 6.64 6.77
CA THR A 439 -2.71 5.44 5.99
C THR A 439 -1.54 5.70 5.04
N HIS A 440 -0.66 4.71 4.93
CA HIS A 440 0.44 4.63 3.97
C HIS A 440 0.34 3.32 3.19
N THR A 441 0.45 3.40 1.86
CA THR A 441 0.50 2.23 0.99
C THR A 441 1.93 1.94 0.57
N LEU A 442 2.37 0.71 0.79
CA LEU A 442 3.70 0.20 0.50
C LEU A 442 3.62 -0.93 -0.52
N LEU A 443 4.66 -1.10 -1.33
CA LEU A 443 4.84 -2.25 -2.21
C LEU A 443 6.16 -2.92 -1.89
N LEU A 444 6.12 -4.26 -1.81
CA LEU A 444 7.30 -5.12 -1.70
C LEU A 444 7.24 -6.15 -2.83
N ARG A 445 8.30 -6.22 -3.63
CA ARG A 445 8.48 -7.19 -4.71
C ARG A 445 9.79 -7.94 -4.52
N PHE A 446 9.80 -9.22 -4.84
CA PHE A 446 10.96 -10.09 -4.74
C PHE A 446 11.15 -10.84 -6.04
N TYR A 447 12.38 -11.06 -6.46
CA TYR A 447 12.64 -11.81 -7.68
C TYR A 447 14.01 -12.48 -7.64
N GLU A 448 14.16 -13.49 -8.49
CA GLU A 448 15.43 -14.15 -8.78
C GLU A 448 15.96 -13.64 -10.13
N GLY A 449 17.28 -13.53 -10.23
CA GLY A 449 18.00 -13.03 -11.40
C GLY A 449 18.53 -11.61 -11.24
N PRO A 450 19.41 -11.19 -12.19
CA PRO A 450 20.06 -9.89 -12.18
C PRO A 450 19.16 -8.71 -12.53
#